data_AF-A0A4Y2LI47-F1
#
_entry.id   AF-A0A4Y2LI47-F1
#
_cell.length_a   1.000
_cell.length_b   1.000
_cell.length_c   1.000
_cell.angle_alpha   90.00
_cell.angle_beta   90.00
_cell.angle_gamma   90.00
#
_symmetry.space_group_name_H-M   'P 1'
#
loop_
_entity.id
_entity.type
_entity.pdbx_description
1 polymer ?
#
loop_
_entity_poly.entity_id
_entity_poly.type
_entity_poly.pdbx_seq_one_letter_code
_entity_poly.pdbx_strand_id
1 'polypeptide(L)'
;MKVWILLTTCLAVQIGQCLSCLHRGVECIDYEVLNRHPEYEERQYPATVWISAKESGPSLSRAQINLYKKLFRYIQGDNLKGEFINSTTPTRTKVIPCKGDSLCEPTYIMSLLIPKDLYDDTFPIPTDVDLYFEREPPRRYVVRSFGGRPSESQWVTEAQKLADLTLKDLGVARDHYYLNWYDPPLQLFNRLNEVWITKSIKKKASEQKKFIRDQNDLNEVC
;
A
#
# COMPACT_ATOMS: atom_id res chain seq x y z
N MET A 1 47.82 -35.35 -37.57
CA MET A 1 46.94 -34.16 -37.61
C MET A 1 45.81 -34.40 -36.60
N LYS A 2 45.77 -33.68 -35.47
CA LYS A 2 44.70 -33.80 -34.47
C LYS A 2 43.91 -32.48 -34.46
N VAL A 3 42.67 -32.54 -34.92
CA VAL A 3 41.73 -31.41 -34.93
C VAL A 3 41.08 -31.34 -33.55
N TRP A 4 41.21 -30.20 -32.88
CA TRP A 4 40.51 -29.92 -31.63
C TRP A 4 39.25 -29.13 -31.92
N ILE A 5 38.09 -29.73 -31.68
CA ILE A 5 36.79 -29.06 -31.77
C ILE A 5 36.54 -28.39 -30.42
N LEU A 6 36.61 -27.06 -30.39
CA LEU A 6 36.21 -26.26 -29.24
C LEU A 6 34.68 -26.14 -29.24
N LEU A 7 34.03 -26.91 -28.37
CA LEU A 7 32.62 -26.71 -28.03
C LEU A 7 32.51 -25.51 -27.07
N THR A 8 32.23 -24.34 -27.61
CA THR A 8 31.80 -23.19 -26.81
C THR A 8 30.36 -23.39 -26.38
N THR A 9 30.16 -23.79 -25.12
CA THR A 9 28.84 -23.83 -24.49
C THR A 9 28.34 -22.41 -24.26
N CYS A 10 27.29 -22.03 -24.98
CA CYS A 10 26.55 -20.79 -24.76
C CYS A 10 25.78 -20.93 -23.43
N LEU A 11 26.29 -20.31 -22.36
CA LEU A 11 25.55 -20.16 -21.11
C LEU A 11 24.39 -19.21 -21.36
N ALA A 12 23.21 -19.76 -21.64
CA ALA A 12 21.98 -18.99 -21.62
C ALA A 12 21.76 -18.47 -20.20
N VAL A 13 22.04 -17.19 -19.98
CA VAL A 13 21.62 -16.47 -18.78
C VAL A 13 20.10 -16.43 -18.83
N GLN A 14 19.45 -17.34 -18.09
CA GLN A 14 18.03 -17.24 -17.84
C GLN A 14 17.82 -15.99 -17.00
N ILE A 15 17.47 -14.89 -17.67
CA ILE A 15 16.94 -13.69 -17.03
C ILE A 15 15.62 -14.15 -16.42
N GLY A 16 15.64 -14.47 -15.12
CA GLY A 16 14.43 -14.75 -14.37
C GLY A 16 13.54 -13.51 -14.45
N GLN A 17 12.48 -13.58 -15.25
CA GLN A 17 11.45 -12.56 -15.24
C GLN A 17 10.90 -12.54 -13.81
N CYS A 18 11.15 -11.44 -13.09
CA CYS A 18 10.48 -11.19 -11.83
C CYS A 18 8.99 -11.11 -12.16
N LEU A 19 8.23 -12.17 -11.90
CA LEU A 19 6.80 -12.17 -12.15
C LEU A 19 6.18 -11.11 -11.24
N SER A 20 5.79 -9.98 -11.82
CA SER A 20 4.96 -8.99 -11.15
C SER A 20 3.66 -9.64 -10.69
N CYS A 21 3.22 -9.30 -9.48
CA CYS A 21 1.94 -9.74 -8.93
C CYS A 21 0.79 -9.44 -9.91
N LEU A 22 -0.05 -10.46 -10.15
CA LEU A 22 -1.32 -10.34 -10.88
C LEU A 22 -2.46 -10.91 -10.03
N HIS A 23 -3.46 -10.10 -9.76
CA HIS A 23 -4.71 -10.52 -9.12
C HIS A 23 -5.84 -10.45 -10.14
N ARG A 24 -6.35 -11.62 -10.55
CA ARG A 24 -7.39 -11.74 -11.59
C ARG A 24 -7.03 -11.02 -12.91
N GLY A 25 -5.76 -11.06 -13.29
CA GLY A 25 -5.27 -10.46 -14.53
C GLY A 25 -4.99 -8.96 -14.46
N VAL A 26 -5.09 -8.36 -13.27
CA VAL A 26 -4.78 -6.95 -13.02
C VAL A 26 -3.52 -6.84 -12.18
N GLU A 27 -2.65 -5.88 -12.51
CA GLU A 27 -1.42 -5.62 -11.76
C GLU A 27 -1.70 -5.38 -10.28
N CYS A 28 -0.94 -6.07 -9.41
CA CYS A 28 -0.94 -5.84 -7.98
C CYS A 28 0.43 -5.52 -7.39
N ILE A 29 0.41 -5.08 -6.13
CA ILE A 29 1.63 -4.73 -5.39
C ILE A 29 2.30 -6.01 -4.89
N ASP A 30 3.58 -6.17 -5.25
CA ASP A 30 4.41 -7.23 -4.67
C ASP A 30 4.68 -6.95 -3.19
N TYR A 31 4.88 -8.02 -2.42
CA TYR A 31 5.30 -7.91 -1.04
C TYR A 31 6.06 -9.15 -0.59
N GLU A 32 6.91 -8.98 0.41
CA GLU A 32 7.54 -10.08 1.15
C GLU A 32 6.80 -10.28 2.47
N VAL A 33 6.45 -11.53 2.80
CA VAL A 33 5.91 -11.86 4.12
C VAL A 33 7.07 -12.11 5.07
N LEU A 34 7.25 -11.20 6.04
CA LEU A 34 8.31 -11.27 7.03
C LEU A 34 7.95 -12.20 8.19
N ASN A 35 6.71 -12.14 8.67
CA ASN A 35 6.19 -12.99 9.74
C ASN A 35 4.75 -13.42 9.44
N ARG A 36 4.43 -14.66 9.76
CA ARG A 36 3.07 -15.21 9.71
C ARG A 36 2.57 -15.46 11.13
N HIS A 37 1.47 -14.80 11.49
CA HIS A 37 0.71 -15.09 12.70
C HIS A 37 -0.58 -15.84 12.32
N PRO A 38 -1.28 -16.48 13.27
CA PRO A 38 -2.50 -17.24 12.94
C PRO A 38 -3.58 -16.43 12.22
N GLU A 39 -3.62 -15.11 12.45
CA GLU A 39 -4.73 -14.25 12.03
C GLU A 39 -4.30 -13.00 11.23
N TYR A 40 -3.00 -12.79 11.06
CA TYR A 40 -2.44 -11.66 10.32
C TYR A 40 -1.00 -11.95 9.87
N GLU A 41 -0.49 -11.15 8.95
CA GLU A 41 0.88 -11.22 8.45
C GLU A 41 1.60 -9.90 8.68
N GLU A 42 2.92 -9.94 8.88
CA GLU A 42 3.79 -8.77 8.74
C GLU A 42 4.40 -8.80 7.35
N ARG A 43 4.13 -7.76 6.55
CA ARG A 43 4.53 -7.68 5.14
C ARG A 43 5.41 -6.47 4.89
N GLN A 44 6.45 -6.65 4.07
CA GLN A 44 7.26 -5.59 3.52
C GLN A 44 6.84 -5.31 2.07
N TYR A 45 6.44 -4.08 1.79
CA TYR A 45 6.09 -3.60 0.47
C TYR A 45 7.25 -2.75 -0.11
N PRO A 46 7.45 -2.77 -1.43
CA PRO A 46 8.39 -1.90 -2.12
C PRO A 46 7.90 -0.44 -2.11
N ALA A 47 8.67 0.46 -2.71
CA ALA A 47 8.18 1.80 -3.01
C ALA A 47 6.98 1.73 -3.96
N THR A 48 5.99 2.59 -3.77
CA THR A 48 4.77 2.65 -4.57
C THR A 48 4.40 4.09 -4.91
N VAL A 49 3.66 4.27 -6.01
CA VAL A 49 3.08 5.56 -6.39
C VAL A 49 1.56 5.42 -6.41
N TRP A 50 0.89 6.38 -5.80
CA TRP A 50 -0.55 6.40 -5.63
C TRP A 50 -1.13 7.72 -6.12
N ILE A 51 -2.26 7.67 -6.83
CA ILE A 51 -3.11 8.86 -7.02
C ILE A 51 -4.19 8.84 -5.95
N SER A 52 -4.33 9.95 -5.23
CA SER A 52 -5.14 10.03 -4.02
C SER A 52 -6.12 11.19 -4.04
N ALA A 53 -7.23 11.02 -3.32
CA ALA A 53 -8.22 12.05 -3.04
C ALA A 53 -8.63 11.94 -1.56
N LYS A 54 -9.06 13.05 -0.95
CA LYS A 54 -9.47 13.10 0.45
C LYS A 54 -10.89 13.65 0.65
N GLU A 55 -11.60 13.12 1.62
CA GLU A 55 -12.92 13.60 2.07
C GLU A 55 -13.06 13.34 3.57
N SER A 56 -13.64 14.28 4.30
CA SER A 56 -14.04 14.11 5.70
C SER A 56 -15.56 14.01 5.78
N GLY A 57 -16.07 13.18 6.67
CA GLY A 57 -17.51 12.97 6.80
C GLY A 57 -17.86 11.80 7.72
N PRO A 58 -19.12 11.67 8.15
CA PRO A 58 -19.51 10.64 9.11
C PRO A 58 -19.68 9.24 8.46
N SER A 59 -19.79 9.15 7.13
CA SER A 59 -20.06 7.89 6.42
C SER A 59 -18.88 7.49 5.53
N LEU A 60 -18.26 6.35 5.84
CA LEU A 60 -17.23 5.73 5.00
C LEU A 60 -17.81 5.39 3.63
N SER A 61 -19.00 4.79 3.59
CA SER A 61 -19.63 4.35 2.35
C SER A 61 -19.86 5.51 1.37
N ARG A 62 -20.31 6.68 1.87
CA ARG A 62 -20.50 7.89 1.05
C ARG A 62 -19.17 8.42 0.53
N ALA A 63 -18.17 8.55 1.40
CA ALA A 63 -16.84 9.03 1.04
C ALA A 63 -16.21 8.11 -0.02
N GLN A 64 -16.28 6.79 0.15
CA GLN A 64 -15.73 5.83 -0.81
C GLN A 64 -16.35 5.97 -2.21
N ILE A 65 -17.67 6.17 -2.31
CA ILE A 65 -18.35 6.39 -3.60
C ILE A 65 -17.86 7.68 -4.27
N ASN A 66 -17.78 8.78 -3.51
CA ASN A 66 -17.39 10.08 -4.04
C ASN A 66 -15.92 10.09 -4.48
N LEU A 67 -15.03 9.60 -3.62
CA LEU A 67 -13.60 9.52 -3.88
C LEU A 67 -13.29 8.59 -5.05
N TYR A 68 -13.90 7.40 -5.09
CA TYR A 68 -13.70 6.47 -6.20
C TYR A 68 -14.15 7.08 -7.52
N LYS A 69 -15.25 7.83 -7.56
CA LYS A 69 -15.68 8.53 -8.78
C LYS A 69 -14.63 9.51 -9.30
N LYS A 70 -13.97 10.28 -8.42
CA LYS A 70 -12.91 11.22 -8.82
C LYS A 70 -11.72 10.46 -9.42
N LEU A 71 -11.22 9.47 -8.67
CA LEU A 71 -10.07 8.66 -9.06
C LEU A 71 -10.34 7.84 -10.33
N PHE A 72 -11.56 7.33 -10.49
CA PHE A 72 -11.97 6.58 -11.67
C PHE A 72 -11.99 7.46 -12.92
N ARG A 73 -12.49 8.70 -12.85
CA ARG A 73 -12.43 9.64 -13.99
C ARG A 73 -10.98 9.86 -14.45
N TYR A 74 -10.05 10.05 -13.52
CA TYR A 74 -8.64 10.23 -13.83
C TYR A 74 -8.06 9.09 -14.68
N ILE A 75 -8.27 7.83 -14.26
CA ILE A 75 -7.79 6.67 -15.03
C ILE A 75 -8.57 6.43 -16.33
N GLN A 76 -9.74 7.05 -16.49
CA GLN A 76 -10.58 7.02 -17.70
C GLN A 76 -10.32 8.22 -18.64
N GLY A 77 -9.23 8.96 -18.47
CA GLY A 77 -8.83 10.03 -19.38
C GLY A 77 -9.14 11.45 -18.91
N ASP A 78 -9.66 11.65 -17.69
CA ASP A 78 -9.80 12.99 -17.08
C ASP A 78 -8.45 13.46 -16.51
N ASN A 79 -7.50 13.66 -17.43
CA ASN A 79 -6.15 14.10 -17.19
C ASN A 79 -5.68 14.92 -18.41
N LEU A 80 -4.62 15.70 -18.26
CA LEU A 80 -4.20 16.68 -19.27
C LEU A 80 -3.83 16.07 -20.64
N LYS A 81 -3.61 14.76 -20.70
CA LYS A 81 -3.28 14.04 -21.95
C LYS A 81 -4.46 13.28 -22.54
N GLY A 82 -5.60 13.19 -21.86
CA GLY A 82 -6.72 12.35 -22.29
C GLY A 82 -6.38 10.85 -22.29
N GLU A 83 -5.35 10.43 -21.57
CA GLU A 83 -4.81 9.07 -21.62
C GLU A 83 -5.56 8.14 -20.67
N PHE A 84 -5.88 6.94 -21.14
CA PHE A 84 -6.39 5.87 -20.28
C PHE A 84 -5.25 5.21 -19.52
N ILE A 85 -5.45 5.00 -18.22
CA ILE A 85 -4.48 4.32 -17.35
C ILE A 85 -5.05 2.97 -16.97
N ASN A 86 -4.23 1.92 -17.10
CA ASN A 86 -4.63 0.59 -16.68
C ASN A 86 -4.97 0.58 -15.19
N SER A 87 -6.13 0.01 -14.86
CA SER A 87 -6.50 -0.26 -13.48
C SER A 87 -5.48 -1.21 -12.83
N THR A 88 -5.28 -1.05 -11.53
CA THR A 88 -4.41 -1.87 -10.68
C THR A 88 -5.17 -2.24 -9.41
N THR A 89 -4.57 -3.06 -8.54
CA THR A 89 -5.18 -3.50 -7.29
C THR A 89 -4.16 -3.67 -6.16
N PRO A 90 -4.49 -3.36 -4.89
CA PRO A 90 -5.79 -2.94 -4.38
C PRO A 90 -6.08 -1.46 -4.60
N THR A 91 -7.37 -1.10 -4.53
CA THR A 91 -7.76 0.25 -4.10
C THR A 91 -7.67 0.30 -2.59
N ARG A 92 -6.98 1.31 -2.04
CA ARG A 92 -6.86 1.49 -0.59
C ARG A 92 -7.63 2.71 -0.12
N THR A 93 -8.24 2.63 1.06
CA THR A 93 -8.79 3.78 1.78
C THR A 93 -8.12 3.89 3.14
N LYS A 94 -7.28 4.91 3.34
CA LYS A 94 -6.78 5.28 4.67
C LYS A 94 -7.90 5.92 5.47
N VAL A 95 -8.17 5.38 6.65
CA VAL A 95 -9.11 5.95 7.60
C VAL A 95 -8.32 6.54 8.75
N ILE A 96 -8.54 7.83 9.01
CA ILE A 96 -8.03 8.55 10.18
C ILE A 96 -9.25 8.78 11.08
N PRO A 97 -9.44 7.97 12.14
CA PRO A 97 -10.57 8.13 13.04
C PRO A 97 -10.50 9.47 13.75
N CYS A 98 -11.65 10.10 13.94
CA CYS A 98 -11.74 11.21 14.88
C CYS A 98 -11.64 10.68 16.33
N LYS A 99 -10.84 11.35 17.18
CA LYS A 99 -10.76 11.07 18.61
C LYS A 99 -11.14 12.34 19.39
N GLY A 100 -12.10 12.23 20.30
CA GLY A 100 -12.23 13.16 21.43
C GLY A 100 -13.27 14.28 21.34
N ASP A 101 -13.98 14.46 20.21
CA ASP A 101 -15.05 15.47 20.09
C ASP A 101 -16.24 14.90 19.29
N SER A 102 -17.46 15.09 19.80
CA SER A 102 -18.69 14.65 19.14
C SER A 102 -18.98 15.40 17.83
N LEU A 103 -18.31 16.52 17.59
CA LEU A 103 -18.44 17.31 16.36
C LEU A 103 -17.42 16.97 15.27
N CYS A 104 -16.44 16.12 15.56
CA CYS A 104 -15.35 15.86 14.62
C CYS A 104 -15.60 14.60 13.78
N GLU A 105 -15.31 14.72 12.49
CA GLU A 105 -15.57 13.69 11.50
C GLU A 105 -14.28 12.95 11.13
N PRO A 106 -14.34 11.62 10.90
CA PRO A 106 -13.19 10.88 10.39
C PRO A 106 -12.81 11.40 8.99
N THR A 107 -11.52 11.28 8.69
CA THR A 107 -10.98 11.63 7.37
C THR A 107 -10.65 10.36 6.60
N TYR A 108 -11.10 10.32 5.35
CA TYR A 108 -10.89 9.23 4.41
C TYR A 108 -10.00 9.71 3.27
N ILE A 109 -8.93 8.96 3.01
CA ILE A 109 -8.06 9.19 1.86
C ILE A 109 -8.08 7.92 1.02
N MET A 110 -8.71 7.99 -0.14
CA MET A 110 -8.73 6.87 -1.08
C MET A 110 -7.59 7.03 -2.08
N SER A 111 -6.96 5.92 -2.43
CA SER A 111 -5.87 5.88 -3.39
C SER A 111 -6.02 4.72 -4.38
N LEU A 112 -5.73 5.00 -5.66
CA LEU A 112 -5.48 3.99 -6.68
C LEU A 112 -3.98 3.85 -6.90
N LEU A 113 -3.50 2.62 -7.01
CA LEU A 113 -2.11 2.34 -7.30
C LEU A 113 -1.83 2.74 -8.75
N ILE A 114 -0.73 3.46 -8.99
CA ILE A 114 -0.27 3.73 -10.35
C ILE A 114 0.44 2.47 -10.88
N PRO A 115 0.24 2.07 -12.15
CA PRO A 115 1.03 1.01 -12.78
C PRO A 115 2.53 1.26 -12.66
N LYS A 116 3.32 0.21 -12.38
CA LYS A 116 4.77 0.36 -12.14
C LYS A 116 5.54 0.95 -13.33
N ASP A 117 5.09 0.67 -14.55
CA ASP A 117 5.68 1.24 -15.78
C ASP A 117 5.52 2.76 -15.88
N LEU A 118 4.67 3.36 -15.03
CA LEU A 118 4.49 4.80 -14.95
C LEU A 118 5.27 5.48 -13.82
N TYR A 119 6.08 4.75 -13.03
CA TYR A 119 6.72 5.29 -11.82
C TYR A 119 7.78 6.37 -12.08
N ASP A 120 8.30 6.46 -13.30
CA ASP A 120 9.29 7.47 -13.73
C ASP A 120 8.62 8.81 -14.14
N ASP A 121 7.57 9.21 -13.41
CA ASP A 121 6.80 10.45 -13.62
C ASP A 121 6.15 10.55 -15.01
N THR A 122 5.84 9.40 -15.64
CA THR A 122 5.16 9.36 -16.95
C THR A 122 3.64 9.34 -16.83
N PHE A 123 3.09 9.14 -15.62
CA PHE A 123 1.66 9.27 -15.35
C PHE A 123 1.14 10.68 -15.73
N PRO A 124 -0.03 10.80 -16.39
CA PRO A 124 -0.55 12.10 -16.81
C PRO A 124 -1.03 12.91 -15.59
N ILE A 125 -0.94 14.24 -15.70
CA ILE A 125 -1.36 15.17 -14.65
C ILE A 125 -2.90 15.20 -14.59
N PRO A 126 -3.53 15.04 -13.40
CA PRO A 126 -4.98 15.14 -13.28
C PRO A 126 -5.49 16.56 -13.60
N THR A 127 -6.69 16.64 -14.18
CA THR A 127 -7.43 17.90 -14.37
C THR A 127 -8.15 18.33 -13.08
N ASP A 128 -8.56 17.37 -12.26
CA ASP A 128 -9.19 17.58 -10.96
C ASP A 128 -8.13 18.00 -9.92
N VAL A 129 -8.23 19.24 -9.42
CA VAL A 129 -7.26 19.84 -8.50
C VAL A 129 -7.26 19.20 -7.10
N ASP A 130 -8.28 18.40 -6.77
CA ASP A 130 -8.33 17.68 -5.50
C ASP A 130 -7.56 16.36 -5.53
N LEU A 131 -7.07 15.94 -6.71
CA LEU A 131 -6.25 14.76 -6.89
C LEU A 131 -4.76 15.08 -6.74
N TYR A 132 -4.05 14.23 -6.01
CA TYR A 132 -2.61 14.40 -5.78
C TYR A 132 -1.88 13.06 -5.77
N PHE A 133 -0.63 13.06 -6.24
CA PHE A 133 0.22 11.89 -6.19
C PHE A 133 0.92 11.75 -4.83
N GLU A 134 1.00 10.53 -4.32
CA GLU A 134 1.76 10.15 -3.15
C GLU A 134 2.81 9.11 -3.54
N ARG A 135 4.09 9.48 -3.44
CA ARG A 135 5.20 8.53 -3.50
C ARG A 135 5.44 7.96 -2.12
N GLU A 136 5.07 6.71 -1.92
CA GLU A 136 5.29 6.01 -0.66
C GLU A 136 6.61 5.23 -0.72
N PRO A 137 7.58 5.51 0.17
CA PRO A 137 8.80 4.71 0.27
C PRO A 137 8.48 3.28 0.74
N PRO A 138 9.44 2.34 0.65
CA PRO A 138 9.23 0.97 1.12
C PRO A 138 8.62 0.94 2.51
N ARG A 139 7.47 0.30 2.63
CA ARG A 139 6.63 0.36 3.83
C ARG A 139 6.36 -1.02 4.38
N ARG A 140 6.33 -1.10 5.70
CA ARG A 140 5.93 -2.31 6.40
C ARG A 140 4.51 -2.16 6.95
N TYR A 141 3.72 -3.21 6.79
CA TYR A 141 2.37 -3.30 7.32
C TYR A 141 2.17 -4.58 8.10
N VAL A 142 1.32 -4.52 9.12
CA VAL A 142 0.58 -5.70 9.59
C VAL A 142 -0.72 -5.79 8.81
N VAL A 143 -1.06 -6.98 8.32
CA VAL A 143 -2.14 -7.20 7.36
C VAL A 143 -3.02 -8.34 7.80
N ARG A 144 -4.33 -8.09 7.84
CA ARG A 144 -5.36 -9.12 8.05
C ARG A 144 -6.24 -9.22 6.82
N SER A 145 -6.35 -10.42 6.26
CA SER A 145 -7.16 -10.71 5.07
C SER A 145 -8.48 -11.38 5.46
N PHE A 146 -9.56 -11.06 4.74
CA PHE A 146 -10.88 -11.64 4.94
C PHE A 146 -11.72 -11.59 3.66
N GLY A 147 -12.77 -12.41 3.60
CA GLY A 147 -13.61 -12.56 2.42
C GLY A 147 -14.94 -11.79 2.46
N GLY A 148 -15.68 -11.84 1.34
CA GLY A 148 -17.07 -11.38 1.26
C GLY A 148 -17.25 -9.93 0.79
N ARG A 149 -18.46 -9.39 0.99
CA ARG A 149 -18.82 -7.99 0.74
C ARG A 149 -18.98 -7.25 2.07
N PRO A 150 -17.91 -6.66 2.61
CA PRO A 150 -18.00 -6.01 3.90
C PRO A 150 -18.99 -4.85 3.88
N SER A 151 -19.87 -4.82 4.87
CA SER A 151 -20.53 -3.59 5.30
C SER A 151 -19.50 -2.65 5.94
N GLU A 152 -19.88 -1.39 6.12
CA GLU A 152 -19.10 -0.42 6.89
C GLU A 152 -18.78 -0.93 8.31
N SER A 153 -19.76 -1.54 8.99
CA SER A 153 -19.56 -2.16 10.31
C SER A 153 -18.58 -3.34 10.28
N GLN A 154 -18.58 -4.15 9.22
CA GLN A 154 -17.65 -5.27 9.08
C GLN A 154 -16.22 -4.76 8.88
N TRP A 155 -16.00 -3.71 8.08
CA TRP A 155 -14.69 -3.07 7.94
C TRP A 155 -14.14 -2.60 9.29
N VAL A 156 -14.96 -1.88 10.06
CA VAL A 156 -14.59 -1.40 11.40
C VAL A 156 -14.26 -2.57 12.33
N THR A 157 -15.05 -3.64 12.27
CA THR A 157 -14.83 -4.85 13.09
C THR A 157 -13.49 -5.52 12.77
N GLU A 158 -13.16 -5.70 11.48
CA GLU A 158 -11.88 -6.32 11.10
C GLU A 158 -10.68 -5.42 11.41
N ALA A 159 -10.85 -4.10 11.33
CA ALA A 159 -9.83 -3.14 11.75
C ALA A 159 -9.57 -3.19 13.26
N GLN A 160 -10.63 -3.23 14.08
CA GLN A 160 -10.50 -3.36 15.52
C GLN A 160 -9.82 -4.68 15.90
N LYS A 161 -10.20 -5.80 15.28
CA LYS A 161 -9.54 -7.10 15.50
C LYS A 161 -8.04 -7.04 15.23
N LEU A 162 -7.61 -6.45 14.10
CA LEU A 162 -6.18 -6.32 13.81
C LEU A 162 -5.47 -5.41 14.82
N ALA A 163 -6.11 -4.32 15.26
CA ALA A 163 -5.56 -3.44 16.29
C ALA A 163 -5.37 -4.17 17.63
N ASP A 164 -6.34 -4.99 18.03
CA ASP A 164 -6.30 -5.79 19.27
C ASP A 164 -5.22 -6.88 19.21
N LEU A 165 -5.16 -7.63 18.09
CA LEU A 165 -4.15 -8.67 17.85
C LEU A 165 -2.71 -8.13 17.92
N THR A 166 -2.53 -6.85 17.62
CA THR A 166 -1.22 -6.20 17.58
C THR A 166 -0.98 -5.27 18.76
N LEU A 167 -1.85 -5.23 19.79
CA LEU A 167 -1.81 -4.25 20.88
C LEU A 167 -0.45 -4.15 21.60
N LYS A 168 0.28 -5.28 21.71
CA LYS A 168 1.60 -5.36 22.34
C LYS A 168 2.76 -4.90 21.44
N ASP A 169 2.54 -4.73 20.14
CA ASP A 169 3.54 -4.24 19.20
C ASP A 169 3.52 -2.71 19.15
N LEU A 170 4.47 -2.10 19.88
CA LEU A 170 4.65 -0.64 19.92
C LEU A 170 5.06 -0.04 18.57
N GLY A 171 5.48 -0.87 17.61
CA GLY A 171 5.82 -0.40 16.26
C GLY A 171 4.60 -0.15 15.38
N VAL A 172 3.43 -0.69 15.74
CA VAL A 172 2.19 -0.61 14.96
C VAL A 172 1.43 0.68 15.26
N ALA A 173 1.09 1.43 14.21
CA ALA A 173 0.38 2.71 14.30
C ALA A 173 -1.02 2.58 14.94
N ARG A 174 -1.52 3.67 15.53
CA ARG A 174 -2.79 3.72 16.30
C ARG A 174 -3.67 4.91 15.97
N ASP A 175 -3.24 5.72 15.01
CA ASP A 175 -3.87 6.93 14.52
C ASP A 175 -4.59 6.71 13.19
N HIS A 176 -4.31 5.60 12.48
CA HIS A 176 -4.94 5.28 11.21
C HIS A 176 -4.88 3.78 10.89
N TYR A 177 -5.69 3.36 9.92
CA TYR A 177 -5.65 2.05 9.28
C TYR A 177 -6.04 2.17 7.80
N TYR A 178 -5.82 1.13 7.01
CA TYR A 178 -6.17 1.10 5.59
C TYR A 178 -7.15 -0.03 5.31
N LEU A 179 -8.18 0.26 4.53
CA LEU A 179 -9.14 -0.70 4.00
C LEU A 179 -8.80 -0.95 2.53
N ASN A 180 -8.52 -2.19 2.17
CA ASN A 180 -8.04 -2.56 0.84
C ASN A 180 -8.99 -3.56 0.21
N TRP A 181 -9.62 -3.20 -0.91
CA TRP A 181 -10.38 -4.14 -1.71
C TRP A 181 -9.62 -4.46 -2.99
N TYR A 182 -9.74 -5.71 -3.42
CA TYR A 182 -8.98 -6.20 -4.57
C TYR A 182 -9.83 -6.41 -5.81
N ASP A 183 -11.10 -6.76 -5.62
CA ASP A 183 -11.95 -7.24 -6.69
C ASP A 183 -12.92 -6.18 -7.19
N PRO A 184 -13.22 -6.17 -8.51
CA PRO A 184 -14.17 -5.24 -9.10
C PRO A 184 -15.60 -5.44 -8.55
N PRO A 185 -16.49 -4.43 -8.65
CA PRO A 185 -17.85 -4.49 -8.09
C PRO A 185 -18.67 -5.71 -8.53
N LEU A 186 -18.52 -6.13 -9.78
CA LEU A 186 -19.24 -7.27 -10.39
C LEU A 186 -18.75 -8.64 -9.89
N GLN A 187 -17.63 -8.73 -9.17
CA GLN A 187 -17.11 -10.00 -8.66
C GLN A 187 -17.98 -10.51 -7.50
N LEU A 188 -18.80 -11.54 -7.74
CA LEU A 188 -19.79 -11.99 -6.75
C LEU A 188 -19.21 -12.84 -5.60
N PHE A 189 -18.25 -13.73 -5.87
CA PHE A 189 -17.74 -14.72 -4.91
C PHE A 189 -16.22 -14.65 -4.75
N ASN A 190 -15.67 -15.25 -3.68
CA ASN A 190 -14.22 -15.33 -3.40
C ASN A 190 -13.50 -13.99 -3.52
N ARG A 191 -14.08 -12.96 -2.90
CA ARG A 191 -13.47 -11.64 -2.83
C ARG A 191 -12.36 -11.62 -1.79
N LEU A 192 -11.29 -10.91 -2.08
CA LEU A 192 -10.20 -10.59 -1.15
C LEU A 192 -10.36 -9.15 -0.67
N ASN A 193 -10.44 -9.01 0.65
CA ASN A 193 -10.39 -7.73 1.33
C ASN A 193 -9.31 -7.81 2.41
N GLU A 194 -8.65 -6.69 2.69
CA GLU A 194 -7.61 -6.65 3.70
C GLU A 194 -7.66 -5.36 4.52
N VAL A 195 -7.37 -5.46 5.81
CA VAL A 195 -7.06 -4.30 6.65
C VAL A 195 -5.57 -4.24 6.91
N TRP A 196 -4.96 -3.08 6.67
CA TRP A 196 -3.53 -2.85 6.92
C TRP A 196 -3.33 -1.78 8.00
N ILE A 197 -2.30 -1.95 8.82
CA ILE A 197 -1.82 -0.90 9.74
C ILE A 197 -0.31 -0.75 9.55
N THR A 198 0.18 0.48 9.46
CA THR A 198 1.63 0.72 9.28
C THR A 198 2.41 0.23 10.49
N LYS A 199 3.56 -0.38 10.22
CA LYS A 199 4.53 -0.79 11.25
C LYS A 199 5.84 -0.06 11.02
N SER A 200 6.29 0.67 12.04
CA SER A 200 7.58 1.35 12.00
C SER A 200 8.73 0.34 12.01
N ILE A 201 9.73 0.59 11.16
CA ILE A 201 10.99 -0.14 11.19
C ILE A 201 11.77 0.41 12.39
N LYS A 202 12.05 -0.43 13.40
CA LYS A 202 12.78 -0.07 14.65
C LYS A 202 14.23 0.44 14.43
N LYS A 203 14.63 0.81 13.21
CA LYS A 203 15.98 1.30 12.87
C LYS A 203 16.32 2.63 13.55
N LYS A 204 15.37 3.58 13.60
CA LYS A 204 15.64 4.94 14.11
C LYS A 204 16.06 4.99 15.57
N ALA A 205 15.52 4.14 16.45
CA ALA A 205 15.89 4.16 17.86
C ALA A 205 17.32 3.65 18.12
N SER A 206 17.80 2.70 17.31
CA SER A 206 19.15 2.15 17.46
C SER A 206 20.22 3.03 16.80
N GLU A 207 19.92 3.59 15.63
CA GLU A 207 20.83 4.47 14.89
C GLU A 207 20.96 5.84 15.58
N GLN A 208 19.87 6.35 16.17
CA GLN A 208 19.90 7.59 16.95
C GLN A 208 20.59 7.41 18.30
N LYS A 209 20.40 6.26 18.97
CA LYS A 209 21.20 5.92 20.18
C LYS A 209 22.68 5.75 19.85
N LYS A 210 23.00 5.15 18.70
CA LYS A 210 24.39 5.01 18.23
C LYS A 210 25.01 6.37 17.92
N PHE A 211 24.31 7.25 17.21
CA PHE A 211 24.77 8.62 16.93
C PHE A 211 25.00 9.45 18.20
N ILE A 212 24.09 9.38 19.18
CA ILE A 212 24.23 10.07 20.46
C ILE A 212 25.40 9.52 21.28
N ARG A 213 25.58 8.19 21.30
CA ARG A 213 26.72 7.55 21.98
C ARG A 213 28.04 7.94 21.33
N ASP A 214 28.13 7.84 20.01
CA ASP A 214 29.35 8.15 19.27
C ASP A 214 29.72 9.65 19.40
N GLN A 215 28.75 10.57 19.57
CA GLN A 215 29.02 11.98 19.92
C GLN A 215 29.49 12.18 21.37
N ASN A 216 28.94 11.43 22.33
CA ASN A 216 29.37 11.55 23.73
C ASN A 216 30.77 10.96 23.94
N ASP A 217 31.09 9.84 23.29
CA ASP A 217 32.42 9.22 23.33
C ASP A 217 33.50 10.16 22.73
N LEU A 218 33.16 10.99 21.75
CA LEU A 218 34.06 12.02 21.19
C LEU A 218 34.27 13.22 22.13
N ASN A 219 33.30 13.50 23.01
CA ASN A 219 33.35 14.61 23.96
C ASN A 219 34.03 14.23 25.30
N GLU A 220 34.19 12.94 25.59
CA GLU A 220 34.92 12.44 26.77
C GLU A 220 36.44 12.25 26.52
N VAL A 221 36.88 12.34 25.26
CA VAL A 221 38.30 12.20 24.86
C VAL A 221 38.99 13.56 24.66
N CYS A 222 38.27 14.68 24.79
CA CYS A 222 38.83 16.04 24.77
C CYS A 222 39.03 16.61 26.17
#